data_AF-A0A6C0LA96-F1
#
_entry.id   AF-A0A6C0LA96-F1
#
_cell.length_a   1.000
_cell.length_b   1.000
_cell.length_c   1.000
_cell.angle_alpha   90.00
_cell.angle_beta   90.00
_cell.angle_gamma   90.00
#
_symmetry.space_group_name_H-M   'P 1'
#
loop_
_entity.id
_entity.type
_entity.pdbx_description
1 polymer ?
#
loop_
_entity_poly.entity_id
_entity_poly.type
_entity_poly.pdbx_seq_one_letter_code
_entity_poly.pdbx_strand_id
1 'polypeptide(L)'
;MPKPTRDQQFQKSFAEFFDTLTENFYPDLKEYTLESKTLTKNRFDHVYTLTFPRNIVSYYVDVFTIDEDGTVTPAGPVRQPQDLPTIRTFKTQFRDYFKKYNLKIGNKTQSYTDIDDYWYTNSSGEKITSSMIANGYCPNDLHTFDINFKIDVIYHKSHIPFPVSISTKQQFEKKCQQLESENAELVANINTINTMYQEKSELYDVLRRRMRIDRRNMEEKYRSMEERMQKKFRELYSQCDTKDDCPVCYEVIDSVKLKVPGCCHTICTDCAEKCSKCPICRDTY
;
A
#
# COMPACT_ATOMS: atom_id res chain seq x y z
N MET A 1 -2.16 -23.93 20.29
CA MET A 1 -3.46 -24.52 19.91
C MET A 1 -3.24 -25.46 18.73
N PRO A 2 -3.89 -26.64 18.70
CA PRO A 2 -3.81 -27.54 17.56
C PRO A 2 -4.38 -26.91 16.29
N LYS A 3 -3.79 -27.24 15.13
CA LYS A 3 -4.22 -26.73 13.82
C LYS A 3 -5.62 -27.30 13.50
N PRO A 4 -6.60 -26.48 13.05
CA PRO A 4 -7.93 -26.98 12.73
C PRO A 4 -7.86 -27.99 11.58
N THR A 5 -8.68 -29.03 11.66
CA THR A 5 -8.83 -30.03 10.59
C THR A 5 -9.44 -29.40 9.33
N ARG A 6 -9.30 -30.05 8.16
CA ARG A 6 -9.91 -29.57 6.90
C ARG A 6 -11.43 -29.39 7.01
N ASP A 7 -12.07 -30.33 7.70
CA ASP A 7 -13.50 -30.31 8.05
C ASP A 7 -13.88 -29.05 8.85
N GLN A 8 -13.18 -28.78 9.95
CA GLN A 8 -13.41 -27.56 10.76
C GLN A 8 -13.15 -26.26 9.97
N GLN A 9 -12.12 -26.25 9.11
CA GLN A 9 -11.83 -25.08 8.27
C GLN A 9 -12.95 -24.86 7.25
N PHE A 10 -13.48 -25.92 6.64
CA PHE A 10 -14.59 -25.81 5.70
C PHE A 10 -15.88 -25.39 6.38
N GLN A 11 -16.23 -25.96 7.53
CA GLN A 11 -17.41 -25.55 8.31
C GLN A 11 -17.36 -24.05 8.65
N LYS A 12 -16.20 -23.56 9.08
CA LYS A 12 -16.01 -22.12 9.34
C LYS A 12 -16.14 -21.28 8.08
N SER A 13 -15.51 -21.69 6.99
CA SER A 13 -15.63 -21.01 5.70
C SER A 13 -17.07 -20.99 5.18
N PHE A 14 -17.82 -22.07 5.41
CA PHE A 14 -19.23 -22.14 5.02
C PHE A 14 -20.09 -21.22 5.89
N ALA A 15 -19.82 -21.12 7.20
CA ALA A 15 -20.49 -20.15 8.07
C ALA A 15 -20.27 -18.71 7.57
N GLU A 16 -19.03 -18.34 7.23
CA GLU A 16 -18.73 -17.02 6.64
C GLU A 16 -19.48 -16.77 5.32
N PHE A 17 -19.62 -17.80 4.47
CA PHE A 17 -20.46 -17.74 3.27
C PHE A 17 -21.94 -17.56 3.61
N PHE A 18 -22.44 -18.29 4.60
CA PHE A 18 -23.84 -18.25 5.03
C PHE A 18 -24.20 -16.88 5.63
N ASP A 19 -23.32 -16.29 6.44
CA ASP A 19 -23.48 -14.92 6.95
C ASP A 19 -23.58 -13.92 5.78
N THR A 20 -22.67 -14.02 4.81
CA THR A 20 -22.71 -13.17 3.61
C THR A 20 -24.00 -13.38 2.80
N LEU A 21 -24.49 -14.61 2.72
CA LEU A 21 -25.71 -14.96 1.98
C LEU A 21 -26.96 -14.37 2.65
N THR A 22 -27.05 -14.48 3.97
CA THR A 22 -28.20 -14.02 4.76
C THR A 22 -28.25 -12.49 4.85
N GLU A 23 -27.12 -11.83 5.05
CA GLU A 23 -27.03 -10.36 5.06
C GLU A 23 -27.46 -9.71 3.74
N ASN A 24 -27.10 -10.33 2.60
CA ASN A 24 -27.27 -9.69 1.29
C ASN A 24 -28.51 -10.15 0.51
N PHE A 25 -29.00 -11.38 0.75
CA PHE A 25 -30.00 -11.99 -0.14
C PHE A 25 -31.17 -12.64 0.60
N TYR A 26 -30.95 -13.22 1.78
CA TYR A 26 -31.98 -13.98 2.51
C TYR A 26 -31.94 -13.68 4.02
N PRO A 27 -32.40 -12.50 4.46
CA PRO A 27 -32.34 -12.10 5.87
C PRO A 27 -33.17 -13.00 6.80
N ASP A 28 -34.19 -13.67 6.26
CA ASP A 28 -35.06 -14.58 7.01
C ASP A 28 -34.60 -16.04 7.01
N LEU A 29 -33.52 -16.37 6.31
CA LEU A 29 -32.89 -17.70 6.35
C LEU A 29 -31.97 -17.75 7.59
N LYS A 30 -32.36 -18.50 8.62
CA LYS A 30 -31.72 -18.45 9.95
C LYS A 30 -31.00 -19.72 10.34
N GLU A 31 -31.55 -20.88 10.00
CA GLU A 31 -30.98 -22.16 10.39
C GLU A 31 -30.55 -23.00 9.19
N TYR A 32 -29.42 -23.67 9.36
CA TYR A 32 -28.93 -24.71 8.45
C TYR A 32 -28.18 -25.77 9.24
N THR A 33 -28.10 -26.97 8.68
CA THR A 33 -27.24 -28.04 9.17
C THR A 33 -26.26 -28.44 8.09
N LEU A 34 -24.96 -28.50 8.40
CA LEU A 34 -23.92 -28.96 7.48
C LEU A 34 -23.19 -30.16 8.07
N GLU A 35 -23.51 -31.35 7.57
CA GLU A 35 -22.97 -32.62 8.08
C GLU A 35 -21.91 -33.19 7.13
N SER A 36 -20.74 -33.53 7.67
CA SER A 36 -19.74 -34.28 6.91
C SER A 36 -20.17 -35.75 6.78
N LYS A 37 -20.23 -36.27 5.56
CA LYS A 37 -20.47 -37.69 5.27
C LYS A 37 -19.16 -38.45 4.98
N THR A 38 -18.01 -37.78 5.10
CA THR A 38 -16.70 -38.38 4.83
C THR A 38 -16.22 -39.21 6.01
N LEU A 39 -16.05 -40.51 5.80
CA LEU A 39 -15.61 -41.46 6.83
C LEU A 39 -14.21 -41.13 7.39
N THR A 40 -13.30 -40.62 6.56
CA THR A 40 -11.91 -40.32 6.95
C THR A 40 -11.53 -38.89 6.59
N LYS A 41 -11.22 -38.09 7.63
CA LYS A 41 -10.89 -36.66 7.52
C LYS A 41 -9.57 -36.35 6.79
N ASN A 42 -8.83 -37.39 6.37
CA ASN A 42 -7.58 -37.29 5.60
C ASN A 42 -7.77 -37.50 4.09
N ARG A 43 -9.01 -37.75 3.63
CA ARG A 43 -9.28 -37.91 2.21
C ARG A 43 -9.05 -36.61 1.44
N PHE A 44 -8.76 -36.77 0.16
CA PHE A 44 -8.64 -35.64 -0.77
C PHE A 44 -10.01 -35.19 -1.29
N ASP A 45 -11.07 -35.93 -1.00
CA ASP A 45 -12.46 -35.64 -1.32
C ASP A 45 -13.29 -35.66 -0.04
N HIS A 46 -13.94 -34.54 0.28
CA HIS A 46 -14.92 -34.47 1.35
C HIS A 46 -16.31 -34.24 0.77
N VAL A 47 -17.31 -34.90 1.34
CA VAL A 47 -18.71 -34.82 0.93
C VAL A 47 -19.50 -34.35 2.13
N TYR A 48 -20.33 -33.32 1.93
CA TYR A 48 -21.19 -32.76 2.96
C TYR A 48 -22.64 -32.80 2.52
N THR A 49 -23.53 -32.95 3.50
CA THR A 49 -24.96 -32.74 3.33
C THR A 49 -25.32 -31.44 4.03
N LEU A 50 -25.73 -30.46 3.23
CA LEU A 50 -26.31 -29.21 3.72
C LEU A 50 -27.83 -29.35 3.71
N THR A 51 -28.47 -29.04 4.82
CA THR A 51 -29.93 -29.07 4.97
C THR A 51 -30.42 -27.69 5.43
N PHE A 52 -31.36 -27.13 4.69
CA PHE A 52 -32.16 -25.99 5.11
C PHE A 52 -33.54 -26.50 5.54
N PRO A 53 -33.83 -26.55 6.85
CA PRO A 53 -35.13 -26.98 7.32
C PRO A 53 -36.20 -25.95 6.93
N ARG A 54 -37.38 -26.39 6.52
CA ARG A 54 -38.49 -25.48 6.23
C ARG A 54 -39.01 -24.81 7.49
N ASN A 55 -39.08 -25.54 8.59
CA ASN A 55 -39.62 -25.08 9.86
C ASN A 55 -38.57 -25.05 10.97
N ILE A 56 -38.23 -23.85 11.43
CA ILE A 56 -37.24 -23.60 12.48
C ILE A 56 -37.91 -23.30 13.81
N VAL A 57 -37.18 -23.47 14.91
CA VAL A 57 -37.72 -23.14 16.24
C VAL A 57 -37.71 -21.63 16.42
N SER A 58 -38.89 -21.04 16.64
CA SER A 58 -39.04 -19.60 16.89
C SER A 58 -38.82 -19.29 18.37
N TYR A 59 -39.54 -20.01 19.24
CA TYR A 59 -39.45 -19.88 20.69
C TYR A 59 -39.94 -21.16 21.38
N TYR A 60 -39.66 -21.29 22.66
CA TYR A 60 -40.17 -22.35 23.52
C TYR A 60 -41.28 -21.80 24.40
N VAL A 61 -42.35 -22.58 24.54
CA VAL A 61 -43.46 -22.31 25.46
C VAL A 61 -43.33 -23.27 26.63
N ASP A 62 -43.08 -22.75 27.82
CA ASP A 62 -42.82 -23.56 29.03
C ASP A 62 -44.11 -24.09 29.69
N VAL A 63 -45.26 -23.51 29.38
CA VAL A 63 -46.56 -23.81 29.99
C VAL A 63 -47.66 -23.82 28.95
N PHE A 64 -48.67 -24.68 29.12
CA PHE A 64 -49.84 -24.69 28.24
C PHE A 64 -50.51 -23.30 28.21
N THR A 65 -50.65 -22.72 27.03
CA THR A 65 -51.38 -21.46 26.82
C THR A 65 -52.70 -21.76 26.13
N ILE A 66 -53.75 -21.07 26.57
CA ILE A 66 -55.06 -21.06 25.90
C ILE A 66 -55.19 -19.66 25.31
N ASP A 67 -55.20 -19.58 23.99
CA ASP A 67 -55.35 -18.32 23.26
C ASP A 67 -56.79 -17.79 23.36
N GLU A 68 -57.01 -16.52 23.02
CA GLU A 68 -58.33 -15.85 23.11
C GLU A 68 -59.42 -16.53 22.25
N ASP A 69 -59.02 -17.28 21.22
CA ASP A 69 -59.90 -18.06 20.34
C ASP A 69 -60.17 -19.50 20.86
N GLY A 70 -59.61 -19.85 22.02
CA GLY A 70 -59.73 -21.17 22.64
C GLY A 70 -58.70 -22.20 22.14
N THR A 71 -57.74 -21.81 21.30
CA THR A 71 -56.68 -22.70 20.82
C THR A 71 -55.73 -23.04 21.97
N VAL A 72 -55.50 -24.34 22.19
CA VAL A 72 -54.56 -24.82 23.20
C VAL A 72 -53.20 -25.04 22.55
N THR A 73 -52.21 -24.25 22.95
CA THR A 73 -50.82 -24.46 22.54
C THR A 73 -50.10 -25.28 23.61
N PRO A 74 -49.65 -26.51 23.29
CA PRO A 74 -48.94 -27.36 24.24
C PRO A 74 -47.56 -26.78 24.57
N ALA A 75 -47.07 -27.07 25.78
CA ALA A 75 -45.70 -26.74 26.15
C ALA A 75 -44.72 -27.43 25.17
N GLY A 76 -43.77 -26.68 24.62
CA GLY A 76 -42.84 -27.17 23.60
C GLY A 76 -42.35 -26.10 22.63
N PRO A 77 -41.56 -26.51 21.61
CA PRO A 77 -41.03 -25.60 20.61
C PRO A 77 -42.13 -25.17 19.63
N VAL A 78 -42.38 -23.86 19.57
CA VAL A 78 -43.20 -23.26 18.50
C VAL A 78 -42.31 -23.08 17.29
N ARG A 79 -42.75 -23.65 16.16
CA ARG A 79 -42.01 -23.61 14.90
C ARG A 79 -42.62 -22.60 13.94
N GLN A 80 -41.76 -21.94 13.17
CA GLN A 80 -42.16 -21.03 12.10
C GLN A 80 -41.47 -21.42 10.79
N PRO A 81 -42.11 -21.19 9.64
CA PRO A 81 -41.45 -21.37 8.37
C PRO A 81 -40.34 -20.32 8.20
N GLN A 82 -39.20 -20.72 7.64
CA GLN A 82 -38.19 -19.78 7.15
C GLN A 82 -38.19 -19.72 5.62
N ASP A 83 -37.81 -18.57 5.07
CA ASP A 83 -37.74 -18.37 3.63
C ASP A 83 -36.53 -19.07 3.03
N LEU A 84 -36.82 -20.04 2.17
CA LEU A 84 -35.80 -20.88 1.55
C LEU A 84 -35.39 -20.33 0.18
N PRO A 85 -34.10 -20.35 -0.16
CA PRO A 85 -33.63 -19.89 -1.45
C PRO A 85 -34.08 -20.86 -2.55
N THR A 86 -34.30 -20.34 -3.76
CA THR A 86 -34.49 -21.24 -4.91
C THR A 86 -33.20 -21.99 -5.20
N ILE A 87 -33.31 -23.25 -5.62
CA ILE A 87 -32.15 -24.11 -5.96
C ILE A 87 -31.21 -23.40 -6.94
N ARG A 88 -31.76 -22.73 -7.96
CA ARG A 88 -30.97 -22.05 -8.99
C ARG A 88 -30.20 -20.86 -8.42
N THR A 89 -30.85 -20.03 -7.61
CA THR A 89 -30.21 -18.83 -7.04
C THR A 89 -29.14 -19.23 -6.04
N PHE A 90 -29.44 -20.18 -5.15
CA PHE A 90 -28.48 -20.69 -4.17
C PHE A 90 -27.23 -21.29 -4.84
N LYS A 91 -27.42 -22.18 -5.83
CA LYS A 91 -26.28 -22.76 -6.57
C LYS A 91 -25.43 -21.70 -7.25
N THR A 92 -26.04 -20.65 -7.77
CA THR A 92 -25.31 -19.54 -8.41
C THR A 92 -24.45 -18.79 -7.39
N GLN A 93 -25.04 -18.37 -6.27
CA GLN A 93 -24.34 -17.65 -5.20
C GLN A 93 -23.23 -18.49 -4.56
N PHE A 94 -23.50 -19.77 -4.30
CA PHE A 94 -22.52 -20.71 -3.78
C PHE A 94 -21.31 -20.83 -4.72
N ARG A 95 -21.58 -21.07 -6.01
CA ARG A 95 -20.52 -21.16 -7.01
C ARG A 95 -19.73 -19.86 -7.11
N ASP A 96 -20.39 -18.71 -7.15
CA ASP A 96 -19.72 -17.42 -7.30
C ASP A 96 -18.82 -17.11 -6.10
N TYR A 97 -19.21 -17.53 -4.89
CA TYR A 97 -18.38 -17.41 -3.69
C TYR A 97 -17.15 -18.33 -3.73
N PHE A 98 -17.32 -19.62 -4.03
CA PHE A 98 -16.24 -20.61 -3.90
C PHE A 98 -15.34 -20.75 -5.14
N LYS A 99 -15.85 -20.46 -6.35
CA LYS A 99 -15.13 -20.67 -7.63
C LYS A 99 -13.80 -19.93 -7.70
N LYS A 100 -13.67 -18.78 -7.04
CA LYS A 100 -12.43 -17.99 -6.98
C LYS A 100 -11.29 -18.69 -6.25
N TYR A 101 -11.59 -19.74 -5.50
CA TYR A 101 -10.60 -20.56 -4.79
C TYR A 101 -10.31 -21.88 -5.53
N ASN A 102 -10.83 -22.11 -6.73
CA ASN A 102 -10.53 -23.33 -7.47
C ASN A 102 -9.09 -23.32 -8.00
N LEU A 103 -8.42 -24.48 -7.98
CA LEU A 103 -7.12 -24.67 -8.61
C LEU A 103 -7.28 -25.37 -9.96
N LYS A 104 -6.75 -24.75 -11.01
CA LYS A 104 -6.62 -25.36 -12.34
C LYS A 104 -5.15 -25.58 -12.67
N ILE A 105 -4.82 -26.78 -13.13
CA ILE A 105 -3.50 -27.11 -13.66
C ILE A 105 -3.69 -27.52 -15.12
N GLY A 106 -3.24 -26.67 -16.04
CA GLY A 106 -3.61 -26.74 -17.45
C GLY A 106 -5.13 -26.60 -17.63
N ASN A 107 -5.73 -27.49 -18.42
CA ASN A 107 -7.18 -27.50 -18.69
C ASN A 107 -8.01 -28.33 -17.69
N LYS A 108 -7.40 -28.84 -16.62
CA LYS A 108 -8.10 -29.69 -15.63
C LYS A 108 -8.24 -28.95 -14.29
N THR A 109 -9.45 -28.94 -13.74
CA THR A 109 -9.71 -28.50 -12.36
C THR A 109 -9.23 -29.60 -11.41
N GLN A 110 -8.29 -29.25 -10.53
CA GLN A 110 -7.64 -30.19 -9.60
C GLN A 110 -8.15 -30.03 -8.17
N SER A 111 -8.70 -28.86 -7.84
CA SER A 111 -9.28 -28.59 -6.52
C SER A 111 -10.44 -27.62 -6.66
N TYR A 112 -11.57 -27.94 -6.02
CA TYR A 112 -12.79 -27.15 -6.12
C TYR A 112 -13.76 -27.48 -4.99
N THR A 113 -14.72 -26.57 -4.80
CA THR A 113 -15.89 -26.74 -3.93
C THR A 113 -17.12 -26.49 -4.78
N ASP A 114 -18.03 -27.45 -4.88
CA ASP A 114 -19.23 -27.31 -5.72
C ASP A 114 -20.42 -28.10 -5.15
N ILE A 115 -21.62 -27.79 -5.64
CA ILE A 115 -22.85 -28.52 -5.33
C ILE A 115 -23.09 -29.57 -6.42
N ASP A 116 -22.88 -30.84 -6.06
CA ASP A 116 -23.05 -31.99 -6.95
C ASP A 116 -24.54 -32.29 -7.19
N ASP A 117 -25.33 -32.36 -6.12
CA ASP A 117 -26.74 -32.75 -6.19
C ASP A 117 -27.62 -32.02 -5.17
N TYR A 118 -28.94 -32.11 -5.33
CA TYR A 118 -29.94 -31.59 -4.40
C TYR A 118 -31.18 -32.49 -4.35
N TRP A 119 -31.88 -32.46 -3.22
CA TRP A 119 -33.14 -33.19 -3.04
C TRP A 119 -33.98 -32.53 -1.95
N TYR A 120 -35.27 -32.87 -1.92
CA TYR A 120 -36.20 -32.43 -0.90
C TYR A 120 -36.50 -33.58 0.06
N THR A 121 -36.68 -33.28 1.35
CA THR A 121 -37.15 -34.24 2.36
C THR A 121 -38.26 -33.64 3.22
N ASN A 122 -39.28 -34.41 3.56
CA ASN A 122 -40.29 -34.00 4.53
C ASN A 122 -40.17 -34.79 5.85
N SER A 123 -41.04 -34.48 6.81
CA SER A 123 -41.08 -35.13 8.13
C SER A 123 -41.48 -36.60 8.08
N SER A 124 -42.13 -37.09 7.03
CA SER A 124 -42.43 -38.51 6.86
C SER A 124 -41.28 -39.32 6.26
N GLY A 125 -40.17 -38.65 5.91
CA GLY A 125 -38.99 -39.28 5.32
C GLY A 125 -39.09 -39.49 3.80
N GLU A 126 -40.12 -38.94 3.15
CA GLU A 126 -40.21 -38.93 1.70
C GLU A 126 -39.04 -38.11 1.13
N LYS A 127 -38.38 -38.66 0.10
CA LYS A 127 -37.23 -38.03 -0.56
C LYS A 127 -37.52 -37.82 -2.03
N ILE A 128 -37.43 -36.57 -2.48
CA ILE A 128 -37.63 -36.20 -3.89
C ILE A 128 -36.31 -35.73 -4.47
N THR A 129 -35.75 -36.51 -5.37
CA THR A 129 -34.44 -36.23 -5.97
C THR A 129 -34.55 -35.24 -7.14
N SER A 130 -33.43 -34.58 -7.44
CA SER A 130 -33.27 -33.76 -8.65
C SER A 130 -33.66 -34.50 -9.94
N SER A 131 -33.35 -35.80 -10.04
CA SER A 131 -33.70 -36.65 -11.17
C SER A 131 -35.21 -36.89 -11.33
N MET A 132 -35.94 -37.05 -10.22
CA MET A 132 -37.41 -37.17 -10.26
C MET A 132 -38.05 -35.89 -10.79
N ILE A 133 -37.56 -34.73 -10.33
CA ILE A 133 -38.02 -33.42 -10.79
C ILE A 133 -37.71 -33.20 -12.27
N ALA A 134 -36.50 -33.58 -12.72
CA ALA A 134 -36.12 -33.50 -14.13
C ALA A 134 -37.01 -34.36 -15.04
N ASN A 135 -37.56 -35.46 -14.51
CA ASN A 135 -38.51 -36.34 -15.19
C ASN A 135 -39.98 -35.89 -15.05
N GLY A 136 -40.23 -34.68 -14.54
CA GLY A 136 -41.56 -34.08 -14.47
C GLY A 136 -42.34 -34.37 -13.18
N TYR A 137 -41.74 -35.02 -12.18
CA TYR A 137 -42.38 -35.19 -10.86
C TYR A 137 -42.24 -33.91 -10.03
N CYS A 138 -43.34 -33.18 -9.87
CA CYS A 138 -43.39 -31.99 -9.02
C CYS A 138 -44.61 -32.10 -8.09
N PRO A 139 -44.44 -32.49 -6.82
CA PRO A 139 -45.53 -32.47 -5.86
C PRO A 139 -46.05 -31.04 -5.64
N ASN A 140 -47.35 -30.92 -5.41
CA ASN A 140 -48.01 -29.63 -5.18
C ASN A 140 -47.58 -28.97 -3.86
N ASP A 141 -47.02 -29.74 -2.93
CA ASP A 141 -46.70 -29.37 -1.56
C ASP A 141 -45.19 -29.27 -1.28
N LEU A 142 -44.37 -29.02 -2.31
CA LEU A 142 -42.92 -28.85 -2.18
C LEU A 142 -42.51 -27.80 -1.12
N HIS A 143 -43.41 -26.84 -0.83
CA HIS A 143 -43.25 -25.79 0.18
C HIS A 143 -43.26 -26.32 1.63
N THR A 144 -43.57 -27.60 1.84
CA THR A 144 -43.52 -28.28 3.14
C THR A 144 -42.22 -29.06 3.36
N PHE A 145 -41.38 -29.16 2.33
CA PHE A 145 -40.15 -29.94 2.36
C PHE A 145 -38.95 -29.09 2.74
N ASP A 146 -38.01 -29.71 3.45
CA ASP A 146 -36.65 -29.23 3.65
C ASP A 146 -35.86 -29.34 2.35
N ILE A 147 -34.94 -28.40 2.13
CA ILE A 147 -34.03 -28.45 0.98
C ILE A 147 -32.69 -29.02 1.41
N ASN A 148 -32.20 -30.01 0.67
CA ASN A 148 -30.91 -30.62 0.92
C ASN A 148 -29.99 -30.48 -0.29
N PHE A 149 -28.70 -30.29 -0.03
CA PHE A 149 -27.64 -30.24 -1.04
C PHE A 149 -26.51 -31.20 -0.70
N LYS A 150 -25.99 -31.88 -1.72
CA LYS A 150 -24.71 -32.59 -1.65
C LYS A 150 -23.61 -31.64 -2.11
N ILE A 151 -22.68 -31.34 -1.22
CA ILE A 151 -21.53 -30.49 -1.51
C ILE A 151 -20.28 -31.36 -1.56
N ASP A 152 -19.53 -31.24 -2.66
CA ASP A 152 -18.25 -31.91 -2.85
C ASP A 152 -17.11 -30.90 -2.70
N VAL A 153 -16.13 -31.25 -1.88
CA VAL A 153 -14.94 -30.45 -1.61
C VAL A 153 -13.71 -31.28 -1.95
N ILE A 154 -13.09 -30.97 -3.09
CA ILE A 154 -11.94 -31.70 -3.62
C ILE A 154 -10.66 -30.91 -3.37
N TYR A 155 -9.75 -31.48 -2.59
CA TYR A 155 -8.46 -30.90 -2.22
C TYR A 155 -7.35 -31.34 -3.17
N HIS A 156 -6.47 -30.42 -3.52
CA HIS A 156 -5.15 -30.74 -4.06
C HIS A 156 -4.10 -30.71 -2.93
N LYS A 157 -2.99 -31.45 -3.07
CA LYS A 157 -1.98 -31.67 -2.01
C LYS A 157 -1.58 -30.39 -1.26
N SER A 158 -1.42 -29.29 -1.99
CA SER A 158 -0.96 -27.98 -1.50
C SER A 158 -2.04 -26.90 -1.50
N HIS A 159 -3.30 -27.21 -1.81
CA HIS A 159 -4.33 -26.21 -2.07
C HIS A 159 -5.66 -26.52 -1.40
N ILE A 160 -6.31 -25.49 -0.88
CA ILE A 160 -7.60 -25.56 -0.20
C ILE A 160 -8.62 -24.77 -1.04
N PRO A 161 -9.73 -25.38 -1.49
CA PRO A 161 -10.67 -24.77 -2.43
C PRO A 161 -11.72 -23.87 -1.77
N PHE A 162 -11.35 -23.20 -0.69
CA PHE A 162 -12.22 -22.31 0.08
C PHE A 162 -11.37 -21.34 0.91
N PRO A 163 -11.90 -20.18 1.34
CA PRO A 163 -11.17 -19.26 2.18
C PRO A 163 -10.84 -19.93 3.51
N VAL A 164 -9.55 -20.07 3.79
CA VAL A 164 -9.11 -20.39 5.15
C VAL A 164 -8.94 -19.06 5.85
N SER A 165 -9.71 -18.81 6.90
CA SER A 165 -9.46 -17.70 7.81
C SER A 165 -8.03 -17.85 8.34
N ILE A 166 -7.07 -17.15 7.74
CA ILE A 166 -5.68 -17.12 8.19
C ILE A 166 -5.75 -16.62 9.63
N SER A 167 -5.17 -17.36 10.58
CA SER A 167 -5.20 -16.92 11.98
C SER A 167 -4.67 -15.49 12.06
N THR A 168 -5.26 -14.65 12.90
CA THR A 168 -4.84 -13.25 13.08
C THR A 168 -3.33 -13.14 13.28
N LYS A 169 -2.73 -14.12 13.99
CA LYS A 169 -1.29 -14.27 14.17
C LYS A 169 -0.51 -14.41 12.85
N GLN A 170 -0.94 -15.28 11.94
CA GLN A 170 -0.28 -15.48 10.65
C GLN A 170 -0.43 -14.27 9.71
N GLN A 171 -1.55 -13.54 9.81
CA GLN A 171 -1.70 -12.27 9.09
C GLN A 171 -0.73 -11.22 9.62
N PHE A 172 -0.60 -11.11 10.94
CA PHE A 172 0.37 -10.23 11.58
C PHE A 172 1.82 -10.64 11.25
N GLU A 173 2.17 -11.92 11.30
CA GLU A 173 3.50 -12.40 10.93
C GLU A 173 3.87 -12.03 9.49
N LYS A 174 2.95 -12.23 8.54
CA LYS A 174 3.17 -11.83 7.14
C LYS A 174 3.34 -10.32 6.99
N LYS A 175 2.56 -9.52 7.75
CA LYS A 175 2.68 -8.06 7.71
C LYS A 175 3.98 -7.58 8.38
N CYS A 176 4.41 -8.21 9.47
CA CYS A 176 5.70 -7.94 10.11
C CYS A 176 6.85 -8.22 9.15
N GLN A 177 6.87 -9.39 8.51
CA GLN A 177 7.90 -9.72 7.51
C GLN A 177 7.95 -8.72 6.35
N GLN A 178 6.77 -8.29 5.87
CA GLN A 178 6.70 -7.27 4.82
C GLN A 178 7.29 -5.93 5.31
N LEU A 179 6.89 -5.46 6.49
CA LEU A 179 7.37 -4.21 7.06
C LEU A 179 8.87 -4.25 7.39
N GLU A 180 9.39 -5.40 7.82
CA GLU A 180 10.82 -5.61 8.06
C GLU A 180 11.61 -5.51 6.75
N SER A 181 11.10 -6.10 5.67
CA SER A 181 11.72 -5.99 4.34
C SER A 181 11.70 -4.55 3.82
N GLU A 182 10.56 -3.86 3.93
CA GLU A 182 10.43 -2.44 3.53
C GLU A 182 11.38 -1.55 4.36
N ASN A 183 11.48 -1.78 5.68
CA ASN A 183 12.41 -1.04 6.53
C ASN A 183 13.88 -1.30 6.17
N ALA A 184 14.25 -2.54 5.85
CA ALA A 184 15.61 -2.86 5.44
C ALA A 184 16.00 -2.12 4.15
N GLU A 185 15.07 -2.02 3.19
CA GLU A 185 15.27 -1.26 1.95
C GLU A 185 15.40 0.24 2.22
N LEU A 186 14.52 0.81 3.06
CA LEU A 186 14.59 2.22 3.44
C LEU A 186 15.92 2.57 4.14
N VAL A 187 16.40 1.72 5.03
CA VAL A 187 17.69 1.89 5.71
C VAL A 187 18.84 1.86 4.70
N ALA A 188 18.81 0.94 3.73
CA ALA A 188 19.81 0.90 2.67
C ALA A 188 19.82 2.21 1.85
N ASN A 189 18.65 2.72 1.49
CA ASN A 189 18.52 3.98 0.75
C ASN A 189 19.05 5.19 1.53
N ILE A 190 18.77 5.27 2.83
CA ILE A 190 19.31 6.32 3.71
C ILE A 190 20.84 6.27 3.72
N ASN A 191 21.42 5.09 3.84
CA ASN A 191 22.88 4.93 3.83
C ASN A 191 23.49 5.42 2.51
N THR A 192 22.87 5.09 1.37
CA THR A 192 23.32 5.60 0.06
C THR A 192 23.29 7.13 -0.01
N ILE A 193 22.19 7.75 0.43
CA ILE A 193 22.04 9.22 0.43
C ILE A 193 23.09 9.87 1.34
N ASN A 194 23.36 9.29 2.52
CA ASN A 194 24.36 9.80 3.44
C ASN A 194 25.77 9.79 2.82
N THR A 195 26.14 8.70 2.12
CA THR A 195 27.42 8.64 1.39
C THR A 195 27.51 9.73 0.33
N MET A 196 26.46 9.91 -0.49
CA MET A 196 26.42 10.97 -1.50
C MET A 196 26.54 12.37 -0.89
N TYR A 197 25.94 12.59 0.28
CA TYR A 197 26.04 13.87 0.98
C TYR A 197 27.46 14.14 1.48
N GLN A 198 28.14 13.12 2.01
CA GLN A 198 29.53 13.20 2.44
C GLN A 198 30.46 13.55 1.26
N GLU A 199 30.35 12.81 0.15
CA GLU A 199 31.14 13.08 -1.07
C GLU A 199 30.93 14.51 -1.59
N LYS A 200 29.68 14.99 -1.58
CA LYS A 200 29.35 16.35 -1.99
C LYS A 200 29.95 17.39 -1.05
N SER A 201 29.96 17.13 0.26
CA SER A 201 30.57 18.00 1.26
C SER A 201 32.08 18.13 1.03
N GLU A 202 32.77 17.02 0.79
CA GLU A 202 34.21 17.02 0.49
C GLU A 202 34.52 17.82 -0.79
N LEU A 203 33.71 17.65 -1.83
CA LEU A 203 33.86 18.41 -3.07
C LEU A 203 33.71 19.93 -2.83
N TYR A 204 32.73 20.34 -2.01
CA TYR A 204 32.56 21.76 -1.66
C TYR A 204 33.78 22.32 -0.94
N ASP A 205 34.39 21.57 -0.03
CA ASP A 205 35.59 21.99 0.68
C ASP A 205 36.79 22.17 -0.28
N VAL A 206 36.95 21.24 -1.23
CA VAL A 206 37.99 21.35 -2.27
C VAL A 206 37.77 22.60 -3.13
N LEU A 207 36.54 22.83 -3.60
CA LEU A 207 36.19 24.01 -4.40
C LEU A 207 36.42 25.31 -3.63
N ARG A 208 36.06 25.35 -2.34
CA ARG A 208 36.27 26.51 -1.48
C ARG A 208 37.75 26.82 -1.28
N ARG A 209 38.59 25.80 -1.11
CA ARG A 209 40.06 25.98 -1.05
C ARG A 209 40.60 26.51 -2.37
N ARG A 210 40.16 25.96 -3.50
CA ARG A 210 40.58 26.40 -4.83
C ARG A 210 40.22 27.86 -5.08
N MET A 211 38.99 28.28 -4.80
CA MET A 211 38.56 29.68 -4.95
C MET A 211 39.40 30.65 -4.12
N ARG A 212 39.83 30.26 -2.92
CA ARG A 212 40.72 31.10 -2.09
C ARG A 212 42.11 31.26 -2.71
N ILE A 213 42.66 30.18 -3.27
CA ILE A 213 43.96 30.19 -3.95
C ILE A 213 43.86 31.03 -5.23
N ASP A 214 42.84 30.81 -6.05
CA ASP A 214 42.64 31.54 -7.29
C ASP A 214 42.47 33.04 -7.04
N ARG A 215 41.72 33.43 -5.98
CA ARG A 215 41.61 34.83 -5.57
C ARG A 215 42.96 35.45 -5.21
N ARG A 216 43.78 34.76 -4.40
CA ARG A 216 45.12 35.24 -4.04
C ARG A 216 46.01 35.39 -5.28
N ASN A 217 46.00 34.39 -6.16
CA ASN A 217 46.76 34.43 -7.41
C ASN A 217 46.32 35.59 -8.32
N MET A 218 45.03 35.91 -8.35
CA MET A 218 44.48 37.02 -9.11
C MET A 218 44.91 38.37 -8.52
N GLU A 219 44.84 38.52 -7.19
CA GLU A 219 45.31 39.72 -6.47
C GLU A 219 46.81 39.97 -6.70
N GLU A 220 47.63 38.93 -6.65
CA GLU A 220 49.08 39.02 -6.93
C GLU A 220 49.37 39.41 -8.38
N LYS A 221 48.67 38.79 -9.34
CA LYS A 221 48.79 39.15 -10.77
C LYS A 221 48.37 40.59 -11.02
N TYR A 222 47.28 41.05 -10.41
CA TYR A 222 46.81 42.43 -10.56
C TYR A 222 47.81 43.42 -9.99
N ARG A 223 48.36 43.17 -8.79
CA ARG A 223 49.39 44.01 -8.17
C ARG A 223 50.66 44.09 -9.04
N SER A 224 51.15 42.95 -9.53
CA SER A 224 52.31 42.91 -10.42
C SER A 224 52.05 43.62 -11.77
N MET A 225 50.83 43.56 -12.29
CA MET A 225 50.43 44.32 -13.46
C MET A 225 50.41 45.84 -13.18
N GLU A 226 49.82 46.25 -12.06
CA GLU A 226 49.76 47.64 -11.63
C GLU A 226 51.16 48.22 -11.47
N GLU A 227 52.07 47.53 -10.78
CA GLU A 227 53.46 47.96 -10.61
C GLU A 227 54.18 48.16 -11.95
N ARG A 228 54.01 47.22 -12.90
CA ARG A 228 54.57 47.34 -14.26
C ARG A 228 53.98 48.52 -15.02
N MET A 229 52.68 48.75 -14.87
CA MET A 229 51.97 49.86 -15.49
C MET A 229 52.44 51.21 -14.94
N GLN A 230 52.53 51.35 -13.61
CA GLN A 230 53.06 52.53 -12.93
C GLN A 230 54.48 52.84 -13.42
N LYS A 231 55.35 51.82 -13.48
CA LYS A 231 56.72 51.99 -13.97
C LYS A 231 56.73 52.54 -15.39
N LYS A 232 55.91 51.98 -16.29
CA LYS A 232 55.84 52.45 -17.68
C LYS A 232 55.31 53.87 -17.80
N PHE A 233 54.29 54.25 -17.00
CA PHE A 233 53.81 55.63 -16.96
C PHE A 233 54.89 56.60 -16.50
N ARG A 234 55.65 56.26 -15.46
CA ARG A 234 56.76 57.10 -14.97
C ARG A 234 57.87 57.27 -16.02
N GLU A 235 58.21 56.19 -16.74
CA GLU A 235 59.18 56.22 -17.85
C GLU A 235 58.74 57.12 -19.00
N LEU A 236 57.45 57.08 -19.38
CA LEU A 236 56.93 57.94 -20.45
C LEU A 236 56.81 59.39 -19.98
N TYR A 237 56.29 59.58 -18.77
CA TYR A 237 56.10 60.90 -18.20
C TYR A 237 57.43 61.62 -17.95
N SER A 238 58.53 60.91 -17.66
CA SER A 238 59.86 61.54 -17.53
C SER A 238 60.35 62.16 -18.85
N GLN A 239 59.96 61.58 -19.99
CA GLN A 239 60.32 62.03 -21.35
C GLN A 239 59.46 63.20 -21.86
N CYS A 240 58.34 63.52 -21.20
CA CYS A 240 57.51 64.66 -21.56
C CYS A 240 58.17 65.99 -21.12
N ASP A 241 58.19 67.00 -21.98
CA ASP A 241 58.71 68.33 -21.64
C ASP A 241 57.82 69.07 -20.64
N THR A 242 56.51 68.77 -20.66
CA THR A 242 55.52 69.34 -19.74
C THR A 242 55.20 68.35 -18.63
N LYS A 243 55.04 68.88 -17.41
CA LYS A 243 54.66 68.13 -16.22
C LYS A 243 53.35 68.69 -15.67
N ASP A 244 52.47 67.80 -15.24
CA ASP A 244 51.22 68.13 -14.58
C ASP A 244 51.45 68.59 -13.14
N ASP A 245 50.58 69.47 -12.67
CA ASP A 245 50.46 69.84 -11.26
C ASP A 245 49.55 68.86 -10.51
N CYS A 246 49.91 68.54 -9.27
CA CYS A 246 49.11 67.68 -8.43
C CYS A 246 47.74 68.32 -8.14
N PRO A 247 46.61 67.61 -8.34
CA PRO A 247 45.27 68.17 -8.12
C PRO A 247 44.94 68.45 -6.64
N VAL A 248 45.84 68.11 -5.71
CA VAL A 248 45.66 68.27 -4.26
C VAL A 248 46.58 69.33 -3.68
N CYS A 249 47.90 69.21 -3.90
CA CYS A 249 48.88 70.17 -3.38
C CYS A 249 49.25 71.27 -4.38
N TYR A 250 48.82 71.16 -5.64
CA TYR A 250 49.16 72.09 -6.73
C TYR A 250 50.66 72.24 -7.00
N GLU A 251 51.48 71.31 -6.53
CA GLU A 251 52.90 71.23 -6.85
C GLU A 251 53.12 70.40 -8.12
N VAL A 252 54.10 70.80 -8.93
CA VAL A 252 54.53 70.05 -10.12
C VAL A 252 54.93 68.63 -9.72
N ILE A 253 54.32 67.63 -10.37
CA ILE A 253 54.59 66.23 -10.06
C ILE A 253 55.89 65.80 -10.74
N ASP A 254 56.90 65.43 -9.95
CA ASP A 254 58.09 64.73 -10.47
C ASP A 254 57.72 63.33 -10.97
N SER A 255 58.32 62.90 -12.07
CA SER A 255 58.24 61.52 -12.58
C SER A 255 58.43 60.43 -11.52
N VAL A 256 59.29 60.62 -10.51
CA VAL A 256 59.51 59.67 -9.42
C VAL A 256 58.39 59.70 -8.38
N LYS A 257 57.67 60.82 -8.27
CA LYS A 257 56.51 60.97 -7.39
C LYS A 257 55.17 60.75 -8.09
N LEU A 258 55.16 60.49 -9.41
CA LEU A 258 53.93 60.27 -10.16
C LEU A 258 53.25 58.95 -9.77
N LYS A 259 51.98 59.00 -9.39
CA LYS A 259 51.11 57.83 -9.26
C LYS A 259 49.91 58.00 -10.20
N VAL A 260 49.57 56.94 -10.93
CA VAL A 260 48.45 56.89 -11.88
C VAL A 260 47.49 55.77 -11.45
N PRO A 261 46.50 56.04 -10.58
CA PRO A 261 45.57 55.03 -10.06
C PRO A 261 44.71 54.40 -11.17
N GLY A 262 43.87 53.40 -10.85
CA GLY A 262 43.08 52.67 -11.86
C GLY A 262 42.15 53.54 -12.73
N CYS A 263 41.82 54.76 -12.31
CA CYS A 263 41.07 55.75 -13.07
C CYS A 263 41.92 56.63 -14.02
N CYS A 264 43.22 56.35 -14.13
CA CYS A 264 44.20 57.00 -15.02
C CYS A 264 44.46 58.50 -14.79
N HIS A 265 43.98 59.08 -13.68
CA HIS A 265 44.25 60.47 -13.33
C HIS A 265 45.58 60.61 -12.58
N THR A 266 46.39 61.60 -12.93
CA THR A 266 47.72 61.83 -12.33
C THR A 266 47.62 62.47 -10.95
N ILE A 267 48.43 62.00 -9.99
CA ILE A 267 48.53 62.56 -8.64
C ILE A 267 49.93 62.26 -8.07
N CYS A 268 50.46 63.09 -7.18
CA CYS A 268 51.71 62.77 -6.49
C CYS A 268 51.50 61.67 -5.42
N THR A 269 52.51 60.83 -5.19
CA THR A 269 52.50 59.73 -4.21
C THR A 269 52.07 60.20 -2.83
N ASP A 270 52.61 61.35 -2.40
CA ASP A 270 52.43 61.91 -1.06
C ASP A 270 50.97 62.31 -0.80
N CYS A 271 50.25 62.75 -1.84
CA CYS A 271 48.82 63.07 -1.77
C CYS A 271 47.95 61.83 -1.96
N ALA A 272 48.38 60.89 -2.81
CA ALA A 272 47.62 59.68 -3.09
C ALA A 272 47.51 58.75 -1.86
N GLU A 273 48.52 58.70 -1.00
CA GLU A 273 48.48 57.93 0.25
C GLU A 273 47.47 58.50 1.27
N LYS A 274 47.14 59.79 1.16
CA LYS A 274 46.20 60.49 2.05
C LYS A 274 44.77 60.50 1.49
N CYS A 275 44.56 60.04 0.27
CA CYS A 275 43.28 60.08 -0.42
C CYS A 275 42.71 58.66 -0.61
N SER A 276 41.46 58.44 -0.24
CA SER A 276 40.76 57.15 -0.45
C SER A 276 40.01 57.06 -1.79
N LYS A 277 39.92 58.18 -2.51
CA LYS A 277 39.25 58.34 -3.80
C LYS A 277 40.01 59.34 -4.65
N CYS A 278 39.88 59.23 -5.96
CA CYS A 278 40.46 60.17 -6.91
C CYS A 278 39.90 61.59 -6.73
N PRO A 279 40.74 62.63 -6.54
CA PRO A 279 40.29 64.02 -6.48
C PRO A 279 39.59 64.51 -7.75
N ILE A 280 39.87 63.88 -8.90
CA ILE A 280 39.34 64.29 -10.20
C ILE A 280 38.01 63.59 -10.50
N CYS A 281 37.99 62.26 -10.63
CA CYS A 281 36.77 61.52 -10.99
C CYS A 281 35.99 60.96 -9.79
N ARG A 282 36.55 60.99 -8.58
CA ARG A 282 35.97 60.44 -7.33
C ARG A 282 35.79 58.92 -7.28
N ASP A 283 36.33 58.18 -8.25
CA ASP A 283 36.43 56.72 -8.18
C ASP A 283 37.36 56.30 -7.05
N THR A 284 37.08 55.12 -6.47
CA THR A 284 37.99 54.48 -5.50
C THR A 284 39.27 54.06 -6.19
N TYR A 285 40.40 54.33 -5.54
CA TYR A 285 41.72 53.94 -6.03
C TYR A 285 41.95 52.44 -6.06
#